data_AF-A0A962FDQ3-F1
#
_entry.id   AF-A0A962FDQ3-F1
#
_cell.length_a   1.000
_cell.length_b   1.000
_cell.length_c   1.000
_cell.angle_alpha   90.00
_cell.angle_beta   90.00
_cell.angle_gamma   90.00
#
_symmetry.space_group_name_H-M   'P 1'
#
loop_
_entity.id
_entity.type
_entity.pdbx_description
1 polymer ?
#
loop_
_entity_poly.entity_id
_entity_poly.type
_entity_poly.pdbx_seq_one_letter_code
_entity_poly.pdbx_strand_id
1 'polypeptide(L)' 'MSILLFLIPIALGLGFLWLGVFVWSLRSGQYDDLEGAAHRILLDDDGPDPRMAKKKD' A
#
# COMPACT_ATOMS: atom_id res chain seq x y z
N MET A 1 -16.81 -35.30 -6.56
CA MET A 1 -17.63 -34.48 -5.63
C MET A 1 -17.00 -34.27 -4.25
N SER A 2 -15.78 -34.77 -3.99
CA SER A 2 -15.04 -34.57 -2.74
C SER A 2 -14.20 -33.29 -2.73
N ILE A 3 -13.72 -32.83 -3.89
CA ILE A 3 -12.84 -31.66 -3.99
C ILE A 3 -13.51 -30.36 -3.51
N LEU A 4 -14.82 -30.23 -3.71
CA LEU A 4 -15.59 -29.07 -3.25
C LEU A 4 -15.56 -28.91 -1.73
N LEU A 5 -15.46 -30.01 -0.97
CA LEU A 5 -15.33 -29.98 0.49
C LEU A 5 -14.03 -29.33 0.95
N PHE A 6 -12.99 -29.34 0.10
CA PHE A 6 -11.73 -28.65 0.36
C PHE A 6 -11.70 -27.24 -0.24
N LEU A 7 -12.22 -27.06 -1.46
CA LEU A 7 -12.21 -25.75 -2.12
C LEU A 7 -13.05 -24.71 -1.40
N ILE A 8 -14.23 -25.09 -0.88
CA ILE A 8 -15.12 -24.15 -0.18
C ILE A 8 -14.44 -23.52 1.05
N PRO A 9 -13.90 -24.28 2.03
CA PRO A 9 -13.24 -23.68 3.19
C PRO A 9 -11.95 -22.93 2.81
N ILE A 10 -11.21 -23.39 1.79
CA ILE A 10 -10.02 -22.67 1.31
C ILE A 10 -10.41 -21.31 0.72
N ALA A 11 -11.42 -21.27 -0.14
CA ALA A 11 -11.89 -20.04 -0.77
C ALA A 11 -12.45 -19.05 0.27
N LEU A 12 -13.25 -19.55 1.24
CA LEU A 12 -13.73 -18.74 2.35
C LEU A 12 -12.58 -18.21 3.21
N GLY A 13 -11.62 -19.06 3.56
CA GLY A 13 -10.44 -18.68 4.34
C GLY A 13 -9.61 -17.59 3.65
N LEU A 14 -9.38 -17.73 2.33
CA LEU A 14 -8.73 -16.70 1.53
C LEU A 14 -9.54 -15.40 1.50
N GLY A 15 -10.86 -15.49 1.34
CA GLY A 15 -11.75 -14.32 1.38
C GLY A 15 -11.69 -13.57 2.71
N PHE A 16 -11.76 -14.29 3.84
CA PHE A 16 -11.62 -13.70 5.16
C PHE A 16 -10.22 -13.11 5.40
N LEU A 17 -9.16 -13.78 4.93
CA LEU A 17 -7.79 -13.28 5.03
C LEU A 17 -7.63 -11.96 4.27
N TRP A 18 -8.08 -11.91 3.02
CA TRP A 18 -8.06 -10.67 2.22
C TRP A 18 -8.89 -9.56 2.85
N LEU A 19 -10.09 -9.87 3.34
CA LEU A 19 -10.95 -8.90 4.01
C LEU A 19 -10.29 -8.36 5.29
N GLY A 20 -9.67 -9.24 6.09
CA GLY A 20 -8.96 -8.86 7.31
C GLY A 20 -7.77 -7.95 7.02
N VAL A 21 -6.95 -8.29 6.03
CA VAL A 21 -5.84 -7.45 5.57
C VAL A 21 -6.33 -6.10 5.08
N PHE A 22 -7.43 -6.08 4.30
CA PHE A 22 -8.02 -4.85 3.79
C PHE A 22 -8.52 -3.93 4.91
N VAL A 23 -9.27 -4.45 5.87
CA VAL A 23 -9.74 -3.67 7.02
C VAL A 23 -8.59 -3.18 7.89
N TRP A 24 -7.55 -4.01 8.09
CA TRP A 24 -6.34 -3.58 8.78
C TRP A 24 -5.62 -2.44 8.04
N SER A 25 -5.51 -2.52 6.72
CA SER A 25 -4.94 -1.47 5.87
C SER A 25 -5.70 -0.14 6.04
N LEU A 26 -7.04 -0.16 6.01
CA LEU A 26 -7.84 1.03 6.24
C LEU A 26 -7.60 1.66 7.62
N ARG A 27 -7.43 0.83 8.66
CA ARG A 27 -7.19 1.30 10.03
C ARG A 27 -5.76 1.76 10.29
N SER A 28 -4.81 1.40 9.42
CA SER A 28 -3.39 1.70 9.58
C SER A 28 -3.01 3.15 9.24
N GLY A 29 -3.97 3.97 8.80
CA GLY A 29 -3.72 5.39 8.47
C GLY A 29 -2.91 5.60 7.18
N GLN A 30 -2.58 4.52 6.46
CA GLN A 30 -1.80 4.60 5.21
C GLN A 30 -2.51 5.38 4.09
N TYR A 31 -3.83 5.53 4.17
CA TYR A 31 -4.62 6.28 3.20
C TYR A 31 -4.77 7.77 3.54
N ASP A 32 -4.28 8.22 4.70
CA ASP A 32 -4.42 9.62 5.15
C ASP A 32 -3.45 10.57 4.42
N ASP A 33 -2.35 10.04 3.85
CA ASP A 33 -1.32 10.80 3.13
C ASP A 33 -1.21 10.41 1.64
N LEU A 34 -2.33 10.02 1.02
CA LEU A 34 -2.35 9.76 -0.44
C LEU A 34 -2.17 11.05 -1.24
N GLU A 35 -2.76 12.15 -0.79
CA GLU A 35 -2.73 13.43 -1.48
C GLU A 35 -1.32 14.06 -1.46
N GLY A 36 -0.63 13.99 -0.31
CA GLY A 36 0.76 14.41 -0.20
C GLY A 36 1.71 13.53 -1.01
N ALA A 37 1.47 12.22 -1.07
CA ALA A 37 2.24 11.31 -1.93
C ALA A 37 2.06 11.64 -3.43
N ALA A 38 0.84 11.95 -3.87
CA ALA A 38 0.57 12.37 -5.24
C ALA A 38 1.21 13.73 -5.59
N HIS A 39 1.25 14.66 -4.64
CA HIS A 39 1.92 15.95 -4.85
C HIS A 39 3.44 15.78 -4.99
N ARG A 40 4.05 14.94 -4.16
CA ARG A 40 5.50 14.65 -4.21
C ARG A 40 5.90 13.96 -5.51
N ILE A 41 5.16 12.94 -5.96
CA ILE A 41 5.52 12.23 -7.20
C ILE A 41 5.42 13.09 -8.47
N LEU A 42 4.58 14.14 -8.44
CA LEU A 42 4.44 15.08 -9.55
C LEU A 42 5.48 16.22 -9.52
N LEU A 43 6.00 16.56 -8.33
CA LEU A 43 6.91 17.69 -8.13
C LEU A 43 8.38 17.30 -7.91
N ASP A 44 8.66 16.03 -7.58
CA ASP A 44 10.01 15.53 -7.32
C ASP A 44 10.93 15.54 -8.57
N ASP A 45 10.39 15.80 -9.77
CA ASP A 45 11.18 15.88 -11.01
C ASP A 45 11.80 17.29 -11.27
N ASP A 46 11.38 18.33 -10.54
CA ASP A 46 11.71 19.74 -10.88
C ASP A 46 12.64 20.47 -9.90
N GLY A 47 13.21 19.79 -8.89
CA GLY A 47 14.01 20.43 -7.83
C GLY A 47 15.44 19.88 -7.68
N PRO A 48 16.48 20.73 -7.56
CA PRO A 48 17.83 20.25 -7.27
C PRO A 48 17.87 19.56 -5.90
N ASP A 49 18.39 18.32 -5.87
CA ASP A 49 18.52 17.52 -4.64
C ASP A 49 19.24 18.34 -3.55
N PRO A 50 18.57 18.66 -2.42
CA PRO A 50 19.18 19.43 -1.31
C PRO A 50 20.44 18.78 -0.74
N ARG A 51 20.61 17.46 -0.95
CA ARG A 51 21.81 16.70 -0.55
C ARG A 51 23.01 16.98 -1.45
N MET A 52 22.80 17.45 -2.68
CA MET A 52 23.86 17.91 -3.58
C MET A 52 24.30 19.35 -3.28
N ALA A 53 23.41 20.19 -2.75
CA ALA A 53 23.70 21.59 -2.41
C ALA A 53 24.68 21.76 -1.23
N LYS A 54 24.81 20.75 -0.36
CA LYS A 54 25.69 20.82 0.82
C LYS A 54 27.13 20.32 0.61
N LYS A 55 27.52 19.90 -0.60
CA LYS A 55 28.86 19.32 -0.86
C LYS A 55 29.84 20.29 -1.53
N LYS A 56 29.52 21.59 -1.65
CA LYS A 56 30.38 22.51 -2.42
C LYS A 56 31.41 23.32 -1.64
N ASP A 57 31.22 23.70 -0.38
CA ASP A 57 32.29 24.32 0.44
C ASP A 57 31.99 24.20 1.94
#